data_AF-A0A397C539-F1
#
_entry.id   AF-A0A397C539-F1
#
_cell.length_a   1.000
_cell.length_b   1.000
_cell.length_c   1.000
_cell.angle_alpha   90.00
_cell.angle_beta   90.00
_cell.angle_gamma   90.00
#
_symmetry.space_group_name_H-M   'P 1'
#
loop_
_entity.id
_entity.type
_entity.pdbx_description
1 polymer ?
#
loop_
_entity_poly.entity_id
_entity_poly.type
_entity_poly.pdbx_seq_one_letter_code
_entity_poly.pdbx_strand_id
1 'polypeptide(L)'
;MVKIVVTGFGKFGNIIDNPTTKLAELLKDDANVHEVHVLEVSAEGVRAALAPLWQDAADPTVFLHMGVNGGSKQIDLEQFGYNLANFNIPDERGWVAKNETITANEAASLETTLPLEKFLAHCTEQGCKVALSNDPGRYICNFTYFLSLAQTKARPNHHIMVKLIVTGFGKFGPVLINPTTKLATQLKDDPIVHTSFVLEVSAQGVRAALEPLWAEAKDDDETTVFVHLGVHDGTKTILLEQVGYNIANFRMPDEQGWVAQNEVIVADQPDSIRTHLPLETYHAALKAEGLQVELSTDPEDEQLHSIKTLLGLLSTLDDANTPVAAHP
;
A
#
# COMPACT_ATOMS: atom_id res chain seq x y z
N MET A 1 5.09 -8.67 -5.19
CA MET A 1 3.88 -8.43 -6.02
C MET A 1 2.77 -9.32 -5.46
N VAL A 2 1.56 -8.80 -5.27
CA VAL A 2 0.44 -9.56 -4.71
C VAL A 2 -0.15 -10.44 -5.82
N LYS A 3 -0.21 -11.75 -5.60
CA LYS A 3 -0.90 -12.68 -6.50
C LYS A 3 -2.39 -12.64 -6.20
N ILE A 4 -3.24 -12.38 -7.20
CA ILE A 4 -4.70 -12.40 -7.05
C ILE A 4 -5.27 -13.60 -7.79
N VAL A 5 -5.90 -14.50 -7.05
CA VAL A 5 -6.63 -15.67 -7.56
C VAL A 5 -8.12 -15.39 -7.43
N VAL A 6 -8.81 -15.28 -8.56
CA VAL A 6 -10.25 -15.05 -8.61
C VAL A 6 -10.97 -16.37 -8.83
N THR A 7 -12.08 -16.56 -8.13
CA THR A 7 -12.96 -17.70 -8.39
C THR A 7 -14.41 -17.28 -8.53
N GLY A 8 -15.10 -17.89 -9.48
CA GLY A 8 -16.55 -17.88 -9.60
C GLY A 8 -17.11 -19.28 -9.37
N PHE A 9 -18.43 -19.41 -9.49
CA PHE A 9 -19.12 -20.70 -9.41
C PHE A 9 -19.84 -20.98 -10.71
N GLY A 10 -19.91 -22.26 -11.08
CA GLY A 10 -20.74 -22.75 -12.16
C GLY A 10 -22.24 -22.74 -11.82
N LYS A 11 -23.02 -23.47 -12.61
CA LYS A 11 -24.46 -23.66 -12.40
C LYS A 11 -24.76 -24.45 -11.13
N PHE A 12 -25.93 -24.23 -10.54
CA PHE A 12 -26.44 -25.06 -9.44
C PHE A 12 -27.94 -24.87 -9.26
N GLY A 13 -28.63 -25.92 -8.79
CA GLY A 13 -30.08 -25.89 -8.60
C GLY A 13 -30.80 -25.36 -9.85
N ASN A 14 -31.54 -24.26 -9.69
CA ASN A 14 -32.24 -23.57 -10.79
C ASN A 14 -31.44 -22.42 -11.42
N ILE A 15 -30.23 -22.13 -10.93
CA ILE A 15 -29.34 -21.10 -11.47
C ILE A 15 -28.46 -21.76 -12.53
N ILE A 16 -28.93 -21.72 -13.77
CA ILE A 16 -28.21 -22.28 -14.93
C ILE A 16 -27.11 -21.33 -15.40
N ASP A 17 -27.41 -20.03 -15.41
CA ASP A 17 -26.47 -18.97 -15.76
C ASP A 17 -26.01 -18.25 -14.49
N ASN A 18 -24.95 -18.75 -13.87
CA ASN A 18 -24.40 -18.10 -12.68
C ASN A 18 -23.63 -16.83 -13.09
N PRO A 19 -24.00 -15.63 -12.59
CA PRO A 19 -23.32 -14.39 -12.95
C PRO A 19 -21.83 -14.40 -12.58
N THR A 20 -21.43 -15.16 -11.55
CA THR A 20 -20.02 -15.20 -11.15
C THR A 20 -19.15 -16.01 -12.10
N THR A 21 -19.73 -16.92 -12.91
CA THR A 21 -19.02 -17.55 -14.04
C THR A 21 -18.55 -16.49 -15.02
N LYS A 22 -19.49 -15.65 -15.49
CA LYS A 22 -19.20 -14.60 -16.47
C LYS A 22 -18.26 -13.54 -15.90
N LEU A 23 -18.43 -13.17 -14.64
CA LEU A 23 -17.55 -12.20 -13.97
C LEU A 23 -16.12 -12.74 -13.85
N ALA A 24 -15.95 -14.02 -13.50
CA ALA A 24 -14.64 -14.64 -13.46
C ALA A 24 -13.97 -14.61 -14.85
N GLU A 25 -14.71 -14.98 -15.90
CA GLU A 25 -14.21 -14.92 -17.28
C GLU A 25 -13.79 -13.51 -17.71
N LEU A 26 -14.57 -12.48 -17.36
CA LEU A 26 -14.23 -11.08 -17.66
C LEU A 26 -12.96 -10.63 -16.94
N LEU A 27 -12.77 -11.05 -15.69
CA LEU A 27 -11.61 -10.68 -14.88
C LEU A 27 -10.32 -11.40 -15.31
N LYS A 28 -10.40 -12.39 -16.20
CA LYS A 28 -9.22 -13.12 -16.69
C LYS A 28 -8.24 -12.24 -17.46
N ASP A 29 -8.75 -11.20 -18.11
CA ASP A 29 -7.94 -10.26 -18.90
C ASP A 29 -7.54 -9.01 -18.09
N ASP A 30 -7.89 -8.92 -16.80
CA ASP A 30 -7.47 -7.83 -15.93
C ASP A 30 -5.99 -7.96 -15.57
N ALA A 31 -5.23 -6.88 -15.71
CA ALA A 31 -3.79 -6.87 -15.48
C ALA A 31 -3.37 -7.23 -14.04
N ASN A 32 -4.28 -7.11 -13.06
CA ASN A 32 -4.02 -7.42 -11.66
C ASN A 32 -4.40 -8.87 -11.30
N VAL A 33 -5.17 -9.56 -12.15
CA VAL A 33 -5.65 -10.92 -11.89
C VAL A 33 -4.67 -11.93 -12.49
N HIS A 34 -4.20 -12.84 -11.65
CA HIS A 34 -3.14 -13.78 -12.03
C HIS A 34 -3.70 -15.14 -12.41
N GLU A 35 -4.77 -15.57 -11.73
CA GLU A 35 -5.45 -16.82 -12.01
C GLU A 35 -6.96 -16.68 -11.83
N VAL A 36 -7.71 -17.39 -12.66
CA VAL A 36 -9.17 -17.41 -12.64
C VAL A 36 -9.65 -18.86 -12.69
N HIS A 37 -10.55 -19.23 -11.79
CA HIS A 37 -11.16 -20.57 -11.75
C HIS A 37 -12.67 -20.49 -11.62
N VAL A 38 -13.41 -21.32 -12.38
CA VAL A 38 -14.84 -21.51 -12.19
C VAL A 38 -15.04 -22.82 -11.43
N LEU A 39 -15.54 -22.72 -10.19
CA LEU A 39 -15.68 -23.85 -9.30
C LEU A 39 -17.00 -24.59 -9.54
N GLU A 40 -16.95 -25.92 -9.50
CA GLU A 40 -18.13 -26.77 -9.38
C GLU A 40 -18.85 -26.45 -8.06
N VAL A 41 -20.18 -26.40 -8.06
CA VAL A 41 -20.95 -26.05 -6.85
C VAL A 41 -21.15 -27.30 -6.00
N SER A 42 -20.04 -27.90 -5.59
CA SER A 42 -19.99 -29.05 -4.69
C SER A 42 -18.83 -28.94 -3.73
N ALA A 43 -19.00 -29.50 -2.53
CA ALA A 43 -17.96 -29.47 -1.52
C ALA A 43 -16.71 -30.26 -1.94
N GLU A 44 -16.91 -31.37 -2.64
CA GLU A 44 -15.82 -32.18 -3.18
C GLU A 44 -15.09 -31.46 -4.32
N GLY A 45 -15.83 -30.84 -5.23
CA GLY A 45 -15.28 -30.05 -6.33
C GLY A 45 -14.45 -28.87 -5.85
N VAL A 46 -14.96 -28.13 -4.85
CA VAL A 46 -14.21 -27.04 -4.20
C VAL A 46 -12.92 -27.53 -3.57
N ARG A 47 -12.95 -28.62 -2.79
CA ARG A 47 -11.74 -29.19 -2.17
C ARG A 47 -10.72 -29.61 -3.23
N ALA A 48 -11.15 -30.29 -4.28
CA ALA A 48 -10.27 -30.76 -5.34
C ALA A 48 -9.63 -29.59 -6.12
N ALA A 49 -10.39 -28.54 -6.41
CA ALA A 49 -9.91 -27.39 -7.18
C ALA A 49 -8.98 -26.48 -6.36
N LEU A 50 -9.30 -26.21 -5.09
CA LEU A 50 -8.57 -25.23 -4.29
C LEU A 50 -7.38 -25.80 -3.51
N ALA A 51 -7.37 -27.11 -3.20
CA ALA A 51 -6.24 -27.74 -2.51
C ALA A 51 -4.87 -27.43 -3.14
N PRO A 52 -4.65 -27.59 -4.46
CA PRO A 52 -3.38 -27.23 -5.07
C PRO A 52 -3.11 -25.73 -5.02
N LEU A 53 -4.13 -24.88 -5.18
CA LEU A 53 -3.96 -23.42 -5.15
C LEU A 53 -3.52 -22.92 -3.77
N TRP A 54 -4.07 -23.50 -2.70
CA TRP A 54 -3.60 -23.21 -1.35
C TRP A 54 -2.16 -23.69 -1.19
N GLN A 55 -1.81 -24.90 -1.63
CA GLN A 55 -0.43 -25.41 -1.52
C GLN A 55 0.59 -24.52 -2.26
N ASP A 56 0.24 -24.05 -3.46
CA ASP A 56 1.11 -23.26 -4.33
C ASP A 56 1.09 -21.75 -4.05
N ALA A 57 0.19 -21.28 -3.17
CA ALA A 57 0.11 -19.86 -2.87
C ALA A 57 1.41 -19.37 -2.20
N ALA A 58 2.01 -18.33 -2.77
CA ALA A 58 3.18 -17.64 -2.24
C ALA A 58 2.75 -16.32 -1.59
N ASP A 59 3.42 -15.88 -0.54
CA ASP A 59 3.02 -14.64 0.14
C ASP A 59 3.54 -13.40 -0.61
N PRO A 60 2.70 -12.37 -0.84
CA PRO A 60 1.26 -12.30 -0.56
C PRO A 60 0.38 -12.87 -1.70
N THR A 61 -0.57 -13.75 -1.37
CA THR A 61 -1.64 -14.23 -2.28
C THR A 61 -3.02 -13.90 -1.71
N VAL A 62 -3.89 -13.32 -2.54
CA VAL A 62 -5.29 -13.02 -2.24
C VAL A 62 -6.21 -13.96 -3.01
N PHE A 63 -7.11 -14.64 -2.30
CA PHE A 63 -8.18 -15.44 -2.89
C PHE A 63 -9.49 -14.65 -2.88
N LEU A 64 -9.94 -14.20 -4.05
CA LEU A 64 -11.22 -13.51 -4.22
C LEU A 64 -12.30 -14.51 -4.67
N HIS A 65 -13.12 -14.97 -3.72
CA HIS A 65 -14.23 -15.87 -4.00
C HIS A 65 -15.52 -15.10 -4.26
N MET A 66 -16.11 -15.28 -5.45
CA MET A 66 -17.34 -14.60 -5.84
C MET A 66 -18.53 -15.56 -5.78
N GLY A 67 -19.54 -15.20 -5.00
CA GLY A 67 -20.82 -15.91 -4.89
C GLY A 67 -21.98 -15.12 -5.49
N VAL A 68 -23.09 -15.80 -5.76
CA VAL A 68 -24.34 -15.14 -6.17
C VAL A 68 -25.33 -15.16 -5.01
N ASN A 69 -25.88 -14.00 -4.67
CA ASN A 69 -27.03 -13.84 -3.80
C ASN A 69 -28.18 -13.25 -4.62
N GLY A 70 -29.17 -14.08 -4.97
CA GLY A 70 -30.28 -13.67 -5.85
C GLY A 70 -31.17 -12.55 -5.29
N GLY A 71 -31.09 -12.25 -4.00
CA GLY A 71 -31.81 -11.13 -3.38
C GLY A 71 -31.02 -9.84 -3.28
N SER A 72 -29.69 -9.86 -3.49
CA SER A 72 -28.85 -8.69 -3.29
C SER A 72 -28.91 -7.73 -4.50
N LYS A 73 -28.78 -6.43 -4.21
CA LYS A 73 -28.78 -5.33 -5.20
C LYS A 73 -27.44 -4.60 -5.29
N GLN A 74 -26.43 -5.13 -4.62
CA GLN A 74 -25.10 -4.56 -4.47
C GLN A 74 -24.08 -5.69 -4.32
N ILE A 75 -22.79 -5.36 -4.27
CA ILE A 75 -21.74 -6.32 -3.92
C ILE A 75 -21.61 -6.33 -2.40
N ASP A 76 -21.77 -7.50 -1.80
CA ASP A 76 -21.59 -7.69 -0.36
C ASP A 76 -20.20 -8.28 -0.10
N LEU A 77 -19.38 -7.57 0.68
CA LEU A 77 -18.05 -7.98 1.11
C LEU A 77 -18.17 -8.75 2.44
N GLU A 78 -17.94 -10.05 2.40
CA GLU A 78 -18.14 -10.94 3.55
C GLU A 78 -16.98 -10.83 4.55
N GLN A 79 -17.26 -10.39 5.78
CA GLN A 79 -16.26 -10.25 6.84
C GLN A 79 -15.92 -11.59 7.50
N PHE A 80 -16.90 -12.51 7.57
CA PHE A 80 -16.77 -13.77 8.30
C PHE A 80 -17.10 -14.98 7.43
N GLY A 81 -16.32 -16.04 7.57
CA GLY A 81 -16.70 -17.40 7.21
C GLY A 81 -17.12 -18.20 8.44
N TYR A 82 -18.10 -19.08 8.32
CA TYR A 82 -18.60 -19.92 9.41
C TYR A 82 -18.25 -21.38 9.21
N ASN A 83 -17.81 -22.06 10.27
CA ASN A 83 -17.45 -23.48 10.29
C ASN A 83 -18.68 -24.40 10.34
N LEU A 84 -19.65 -24.16 9.45
CA LEU A 84 -20.93 -24.86 9.44
C LEU A 84 -21.43 -25.00 8.00
N ALA A 85 -21.61 -26.25 7.57
CA ALA A 85 -22.32 -26.63 6.37
C ALA A 85 -23.76 -27.02 6.72
N ASN A 86 -24.73 -26.29 6.16
CA ASN A 86 -26.15 -26.56 6.35
C ASN A 86 -26.91 -26.17 5.07
N PHE A 87 -27.21 -27.17 4.24
CA PHE A 87 -27.62 -26.94 2.85
C PHE A 87 -29.14 -27.11 2.69
N ASN A 88 -29.82 -26.07 2.21
CA ASN A 88 -31.26 -26.12 1.93
C ASN A 88 -31.60 -26.93 0.67
N ILE A 89 -30.65 -27.05 -0.25
CA ILE A 89 -30.72 -27.82 -1.49
C ILE A 89 -29.45 -28.67 -1.60
N PRO A 90 -29.46 -29.82 -2.29
CA PRO A 90 -28.23 -30.56 -2.54
C PRO A 90 -27.20 -29.70 -3.27
N ASP A 91 -25.93 -29.97 -3.01
CA ASP A 91 -24.86 -29.55 -3.89
C ASP A 91 -24.91 -30.30 -5.23
N GLU A 92 -24.05 -29.93 -6.20
CA GLU A 92 -24.09 -30.51 -7.54
C GLU A 92 -23.85 -32.03 -7.57
N ARG A 93 -23.21 -32.58 -6.53
CA ARG A 93 -22.96 -34.02 -6.37
C ARG A 93 -24.02 -34.73 -5.52
N GLY A 94 -25.06 -34.02 -5.09
CA GLY A 94 -26.18 -34.58 -4.33
C GLY A 94 -25.99 -34.58 -2.81
N TRP A 95 -24.92 -33.99 -2.28
CA TRP A 95 -24.73 -33.91 -0.83
C TRP A 95 -25.63 -32.82 -0.23
N VAL A 96 -26.37 -33.17 0.82
CA VAL A 96 -27.19 -32.25 1.61
C VAL A 96 -26.64 -32.24 3.03
N ALA A 97 -25.78 -31.28 3.33
CA ALA A 97 -25.20 -31.14 4.65
C ALA A 97 -26.25 -30.73 5.69
N LYS A 98 -26.23 -31.35 6.88
CA LYS A 98 -27.18 -31.04 7.97
C LYS A 98 -26.46 -30.68 9.26
N ASN A 99 -26.19 -29.39 9.44
CA ASN A 99 -25.47 -28.83 10.58
C ASN A 99 -24.11 -29.51 10.82
N GLU A 100 -23.33 -29.68 9.76
CA GLU A 100 -22.06 -30.39 9.80
C GLU A 100 -20.89 -29.39 9.92
N THR A 101 -19.90 -29.72 10.74
CA THR A 101 -18.67 -28.93 10.87
C THR A 101 -17.80 -29.10 9.61
N ILE A 102 -17.28 -27.99 9.06
CA ILE A 102 -16.50 -28.01 7.82
C ILE A 102 -15.06 -28.48 8.05
N THR A 103 -14.43 -27.97 9.12
CA THR A 103 -13.06 -28.29 9.53
C THR A 103 -13.03 -28.59 11.02
N ALA A 104 -12.57 -29.80 11.37
CA ALA A 104 -12.43 -30.20 12.77
C ALA A 104 -11.38 -29.36 13.50
N ASN A 105 -11.59 -29.13 14.80
CA ASN A 105 -10.70 -28.35 15.68
C ASN A 105 -10.48 -26.89 15.26
N GLU A 106 -11.42 -26.33 14.49
CA GLU A 106 -11.33 -24.95 14.02
C GLU A 106 -12.40 -24.06 14.68
N ALA A 107 -12.14 -22.75 14.76
CA ALA A 107 -13.08 -21.80 15.36
C ALA A 107 -14.45 -21.85 14.68
N ALA A 108 -15.51 -21.48 15.40
CA ALA A 108 -16.88 -21.48 14.88
C ALA A 108 -17.07 -20.50 13.70
N SER A 109 -16.27 -19.44 13.68
CA SER A 109 -16.13 -18.51 12.58
C SER A 109 -14.70 -18.03 12.48
N LEU A 110 -14.30 -17.62 11.28
CA LEU A 110 -13.04 -16.96 11.00
C LEU A 110 -13.33 -15.63 10.31
N GLU A 111 -12.57 -14.61 10.67
CA GLU A 111 -12.64 -13.28 10.06
C GLU A 111 -11.56 -13.14 8.98
N THR A 112 -11.84 -12.38 7.94
CA THR A 112 -10.82 -12.03 6.95
C THR A 112 -9.81 -11.05 7.51
N THR A 113 -8.57 -11.16 7.03
CA THR A 113 -7.52 -10.18 7.31
C THR A 113 -7.43 -9.07 6.26
N LEU A 114 -8.28 -9.13 5.23
CA LEU A 114 -8.36 -8.05 4.24
C LEU A 114 -9.02 -6.83 4.89
N PRO A 115 -8.52 -5.61 4.64
CA PRO A 115 -9.06 -4.38 5.23
C PRO A 115 -10.34 -3.96 4.51
N LEU A 116 -11.44 -4.69 4.74
CA LEU A 116 -12.68 -4.52 3.98
C LEU A 116 -13.30 -3.12 4.16
N GLU A 117 -13.08 -2.46 5.29
CA GLU A 117 -13.50 -1.06 5.51
C GLU A 117 -12.78 -0.10 4.56
N LYS A 118 -11.47 -0.33 4.32
CA LYS A 118 -10.69 0.47 3.35
C LYS A 118 -11.20 0.20 1.92
N PHE A 119 -11.52 -1.05 1.60
CA PHE A 119 -12.10 -1.41 0.30
C PHE A 119 -13.49 -0.78 0.10
N LEU A 120 -14.33 -0.80 1.14
CA LEU A 120 -15.65 -0.17 1.14
C LEU A 120 -15.54 1.33 0.89
N ALA A 121 -14.67 2.03 1.63
CA ALA A 121 -14.46 3.46 1.48
C ALA A 121 -14.03 3.81 0.04
N HIS A 122 -12.99 3.13 -0.46
CA HIS A 122 -12.48 3.33 -1.81
C HIS A 122 -13.55 3.08 -2.89
N CYS A 123 -14.27 1.96 -2.80
CA CYS A 123 -15.32 1.63 -3.76
C CYS A 123 -16.48 2.65 -3.72
N THR A 124 -16.84 3.13 -2.53
CA THR A 124 -17.91 4.11 -2.36
C THR A 124 -17.55 5.45 -2.99
N GLU A 125 -16.30 5.90 -2.84
CA GLU A 125 -15.79 7.11 -3.50
C GLU A 125 -15.84 7.01 -5.03
N GLN A 126 -15.62 5.82 -5.58
CA GLN A 126 -15.75 5.53 -7.01
C GLN A 126 -17.21 5.34 -7.48
N GLY A 127 -18.19 5.47 -6.58
CA GLY A 127 -19.62 5.32 -6.90
C GLY A 127 -20.09 3.86 -7.02
N CYS A 128 -19.29 2.89 -6.62
CA CYS A 128 -19.66 1.48 -6.60
C CYS A 128 -20.70 1.21 -5.49
N LYS A 129 -21.69 0.37 -5.79
CA LYS A 129 -22.65 -0.12 -4.78
C LYS A 129 -22.07 -1.34 -4.08
N VAL A 130 -21.45 -1.10 -2.93
CA VAL A 130 -20.83 -2.11 -2.08
C VAL A 130 -21.31 -1.98 -0.63
N ALA A 131 -21.32 -3.07 0.13
CA ALA A 131 -21.52 -3.03 1.57
C ALA A 131 -20.75 -4.17 2.26
N LEU A 132 -20.55 -4.03 3.57
CA LEU A 132 -20.06 -5.13 4.39
C LEU A 132 -21.21 -6.08 4.73
N SER A 133 -20.92 -7.38 4.68
CA SER A 133 -21.82 -8.45 5.14
C SER A 133 -21.10 -9.31 6.17
N ASN A 134 -21.86 -9.80 7.14
CA ASN A 134 -21.37 -10.71 8.18
C ASN A 134 -21.84 -12.14 7.97
N ASP A 135 -22.63 -12.41 6.94
CA ASP A 135 -23.29 -13.71 6.78
C ASP A 135 -23.27 -14.20 5.32
N PRO A 136 -22.26 -15.00 4.93
CA PRO A 136 -22.19 -15.62 3.61
C PRO A 136 -23.16 -16.82 3.43
N GLY A 137 -24.10 -17.02 4.34
CA GLY A 137 -24.96 -18.20 4.40
C GLY A 137 -24.21 -19.45 4.89
N ARG A 138 -24.78 -20.64 4.69
CA ARG A 138 -24.17 -21.93 5.13
C ARG A 138 -24.08 -22.95 3.99
N TYR A 139 -24.07 -22.46 2.75
CA TYR A 139 -23.95 -23.26 1.52
C TYR A 139 -22.51 -23.24 0.98
N ILE A 140 -22.32 -23.57 -0.30
CA ILE A 140 -21.01 -23.75 -0.93
C ILE A 140 -20.13 -22.48 -0.93
N CYS A 141 -20.73 -21.27 -1.01
CA CYS A 141 -19.98 -20.01 -0.88
C CYS A 141 -19.28 -19.89 0.48
N ASN A 142 -20.02 -20.04 1.59
CA ASN A 142 -19.47 -20.08 2.94
C ASN A 142 -18.48 -21.23 3.12
N PHE A 143 -18.80 -22.42 2.60
CA PHE A 143 -17.92 -23.58 2.68
C PHE A 143 -16.55 -23.31 2.05
N THR A 144 -16.56 -22.71 0.85
CA THR A 144 -15.36 -22.31 0.11
C THR A 144 -14.58 -21.24 0.86
N TYR A 145 -15.28 -20.20 1.31
CA TYR A 145 -14.66 -19.07 1.99
C TYR A 145 -14.01 -19.48 3.31
N PHE A 146 -14.73 -20.25 4.14
CA PHE A 146 -14.23 -20.74 5.41
C PHE A 146 -13.01 -21.65 5.23
N LEU A 147 -13.01 -22.54 4.22
CA LEU A 147 -11.84 -23.36 3.93
C LEU A 147 -10.62 -22.51 3.57
N SER A 148 -10.78 -21.51 2.71
CA SER A 148 -9.68 -20.62 2.37
C SER A 148 -9.14 -19.86 3.59
N LEU A 149 -10.01 -19.28 4.42
CA LEU A 149 -9.59 -18.63 5.68
C LEU A 149 -8.84 -19.60 6.60
N ALA A 150 -9.33 -20.83 6.76
CA ALA A 150 -8.69 -21.83 7.60
C ALA A 150 -7.33 -22.30 7.07
N GLN A 151 -7.13 -22.31 5.75
CA GLN A 151 -5.86 -22.70 5.12
C GLN A 151 -4.85 -21.56 5.10
N THR A 152 -5.29 -20.31 5.02
CA THR A 152 -4.40 -19.14 4.93
C THR A 152 -4.07 -18.53 6.29
N LYS A 153 -4.89 -18.72 7.34
CA LYS A 153 -4.63 -18.16 8.70
C LYS A 153 -3.30 -18.56 9.32
N ALA A 154 -2.73 -19.72 8.94
CA ALA A 154 -1.47 -20.23 9.48
C ALA A 154 -0.25 -19.62 8.79
N ARG A 155 -0.48 -18.88 7.71
CA ARG A 155 0.57 -18.16 7.01
C ARG A 155 0.71 -16.81 7.69
N PRO A 156 1.94 -16.36 8.00
CA PRO A 156 2.15 -15.01 8.48
C PRO A 156 1.62 -14.06 7.40
N ASN A 157 0.46 -13.47 7.69
CA ASN A 157 -0.16 -12.45 6.86
C ASN A 157 0.77 -11.24 6.83
N HIS A 158 1.75 -11.24 5.94
CA HIS A 158 2.51 -10.04 5.59
C HIS A 158 1.63 -9.15 4.70
N HIS A 159 0.43 -8.81 5.18
CA HIS A 159 -0.27 -7.63 4.70
C HIS A 159 0.59 -6.47 5.22
N ILE A 160 1.69 -6.20 4.51
CA ILE A 160 2.51 -5.03 4.75
C ILE A 160 1.65 -3.86 4.29
N MET A 161 0.74 -3.43 5.14
CA MET A 161 0.22 -2.08 5.08
C MET A 161 1.43 -1.20 5.32
N VAL A 162 1.85 -0.50 4.28
CA VAL A 162 2.95 0.45 4.37
C VAL A 162 2.34 1.80 4.75
N LYS A 163 2.61 2.29 5.96
CA LYS A 163 2.34 3.70 6.30
C LYS A 163 3.48 4.53 5.75
N LEU A 164 3.22 5.30 4.70
CA LEU A 164 4.20 6.23 4.14
C LEU A 164 4.08 7.59 4.81
N ILE A 165 5.11 7.99 5.56
CA ILE A 165 5.22 9.29 6.22
C ILE A 165 6.23 10.13 5.45
N VAL A 166 5.79 11.22 4.83
CA VAL A 166 6.66 12.08 4.01
C VAL A 166 6.87 13.42 4.70
N THR A 167 8.12 13.85 4.85
CA THR A 167 8.42 15.17 5.40
C THR A 167 9.26 15.99 4.44
N GLY A 168 9.02 17.29 4.41
CA GLY A 168 9.92 18.29 3.83
C GLY A 168 10.43 19.21 4.93
N PHE A 169 11.27 20.17 4.56
CA PHE A 169 11.78 21.17 5.49
C PHE A 169 11.25 22.56 5.14
N GLY A 170 11.07 23.38 6.17
CA GLY A 170 10.72 24.78 6.05
C GLY A 170 11.90 25.64 5.59
N LYS A 171 11.74 26.95 5.78
CA LYS A 171 12.80 27.94 5.53
C LYS A 171 13.99 27.72 6.47
N PHE A 172 15.20 28.09 6.04
CA PHE A 172 16.37 28.09 6.91
C PHE A 172 17.40 29.13 6.46
N GLY A 173 18.02 29.83 7.41
CA GLY A 173 18.99 30.87 7.12
C GLY A 173 18.50 31.86 6.04
N PRO A 174 19.23 32.07 4.93
CA PRO A 174 18.81 32.93 3.81
C PRO A 174 17.79 32.27 2.86
N VAL A 175 17.54 30.97 2.98
CA VAL A 175 16.62 30.22 2.12
C VAL A 175 15.19 30.38 2.64
N LEU A 176 14.51 31.41 2.15
CA LEU A 176 13.13 31.74 2.56
C LEU A 176 12.08 30.79 1.98
N ILE A 177 12.42 30.08 0.90
CA ILE A 177 11.55 29.11 0.24
C ILE A 177 12.35 27.83 0.03
N ASN A 178 12.03 26.80 0.80
CA ASN A 178 12.61 25.48 0.62
C ASN A 178 11.75 24.69 -0.38
N PRO A 179 12.31 24.21 -1.51
CA PRO A 179 11.60 23.40 -2.48
C PRO A 179 10.83 22.22 -1.88
N THR A 180 11.35 21.59 -0.81
CA THR A 180 10.70 20.42 -0.20
C THR A 180 9.48 20.79 0.62
N THR A 181 9.32 22.05 1.03
CA THR A 181 8.06 22.59 1.58
C THR A 181 6.91 22.36 0.60
N LYS A 182 7.10 22.69 -0.68
CA LYS A 182 6.06 22.55 -1.71
C LYS A 182 5.76 21.09 -1.96
N LEU A 183 6.78 20.25 -2.09
CA LEU A 183 6.62 18.82 -2.36
C LEU A 183 5.86 18.11 -1.23
N ALA A 184 6.25 18.32 0.03
CA ALA A 184 5.54 17.75 1.18
C ALA A 184 4.09 18.26 1.27
N THR A 185 3.85 19.53 0.98
CA THR A 185 2.48 20.09 0.96
C THR A 185 1.63 19.44 -0.14
N GLN A 186 2.19 19.19 -1.31
CA GLN A 186 1.48 18.57 -2.44
C GLN A 186 1.21 17.07 -2.20
N LEU A 187 2.13 16.36 -1.54
CA LEU A 187 1.99 14.94 -1.24
C LEU A 187 1.04 14.65 -0.09
N LYS A 188 0.59 15.67 0.65
CA LYS A 188 -0.36 15.51 1.75
C LYS A 188 -1.68 14.87 1.31
N ASP A 189 -2.12 15.17 0.10
CA ASP A 189 -3.39 14.68 -0.46
C ASP A 189 -3.19 13.46 -1.38
N ASP A 190 -1.96 12.91 -1.44
CA ASP A 190 -1.67 11.74 -2.26
C ASP A 190 -2.24 10.46 -1.60
N PRO A 191 -3.01 9.62 -2.33
CA PRO A 191 -3.69 8.46 -1.75
C PRO A 191 -2.75 7.39 -1.20
N ILE A 192 -1.47 7.36 -1.57
CA ILE A 192 -0.49 6.41 -1.02
C ILE A 192 0.26 6.95 0.20
N VAL A 193 0.10 8.23 0.52
CA VAL A 193 0.78 8.90 1.64
C VAL A 193 -0.13 8.91 2.86
N HIS A 194 0.33 8.32 3.95
CA HIS A 194 -0.43 8.30 5.20
C HIS A 194 -0.49 9.70 5.83
N THR A 195 0.64 10.39 5.87
CA THR A 195 0.71 11.79 6.30
C THR A 195 1.90 12.48 5.66
N SER A 196 1.73 13.76 5.33
CA SER A 196 2.83 14.63 4.92
C SER A 196 2.76 16.01 5.52
N PHE A 197 3.91 16.51 5.95
CA PHE A 197 4.03 17.80 6.61
C PHE A 197 5.44 18.39 6.49
N VAL A 198 5.56 19.65 6.87
CA VAL A 198 6.80 20.43 6.79
C VAL A 198 7.42 20.53 8.18
N LEU A 199 8.67 20.13 8.32
CA LEU A 199 9.45 20.22 9.53
C LEU A 199 10.04 21.62 9.68
N GLU A 200 10.00 22.16 10.90
CA GLU A 200 10.85 23.29 11.30
C GLU A 200 12.32 22.88 11.15
N VAL A 201 13.16 23.78 10.64
CA VAL A 201 14.59 23.49 10.45
C VAL A 201 15.34 23.75 11.76
N SER A 202 14.97 22.99 12.79
CA SER A 202 15.63 22.95 14.10
C SER A 202 15.63 21.54 14.66
N ALA A 203 16.66 21.19 15.41
CA ALA A 203 16.75 19.83 15.97
C ALA A 203 15.63 19.56 16.99
N GLN A 204 15.26 20.57 17.76
CA GLN A 204 14.14 20.49 18.70
C GLN A 204 12.79 20.37 17.96
N GLY A 205 12.58 21.13 16.89
CA GLY A 205 11.37 21.07 16.07
C GLY A 205 11.20 19.72 15.38
N VAL A 206 12.29 19.17 14.84
CA VAL A 206 12.30 17.82 14.24
C VAL A 206 11.95 16.75 15.27
N ARG A 207 12.58 16.77 16.46
CA ARG A 207 12.25 15.82 17.53
C ARG A 207 10.80 15.93 17.98
N ALA A 208 10.32 17.15 18.24
CA ALA A 208 8.95 17.38 18.67
C ALA A 208 7.91 16.86 17.66
N ALA A 209 8.20 16.93 16.36
CA ALA A 209 7.31 16.45 15.32
C ALA A 209 7.39 14.94 15.08
N LEU A 210 8.59 14.34 15.17
CA LEU A 210 8.80 12.94 14.79
C LEU A 210 8.72 11.95 15.97
N GLU A 211 9.03 12.34 17.20
CA GLU A 211 8.98 11.44 18.35
C GLU A 211 7.62 10.76 18.56
N PRO A 212 6.47 11.46 18.44
CA PRO A 212 5.16 10.80 18.53
C PRO A 212 4.95 9.76 17.43
N LEU A 213 5.40 10.04 16.20
CA LEU A 213 5.26 9.15 15.06
C LEU A 213 6.17 7.93 15.17
N TRP A 214 7.39 8.10 15.69
CA TRP A 214 8.28 6.98 15.99
C TRP A 214 7.75 6.10 17.12
N ALA A 215 7.10 6.69 18.13
CA ALA A 215 6.46 5.93 19.19
C ALA A 215 5.29 5.10 18.64
N GLU A 216 4.41 5.70 17.84
CA GLU A 216 3.32 5.00 17.17
C GLU A 216 3.86 3.86 16.28
N ALA A 217 4.85 4.14 15.43
CA ALA A 217 5.42 3.15 14.50
C ALA A 217 6.11 1.96 15.18
N LYS A 218 6.49 2.05 16.46
CA LYS A 218 7.09 0.94 17.21
C LYS A 218 6.05 -0.05 17.74
N ASP A 219 4.84 0.43 18.00
CA ASP A 219 3.76 -0.34 18.61
C ASP A 219 2.72 -0.78 17.57
N ASP A 220 2.98 -0.52 16.28
CA ASP A 220 2.08 -0.79 15.17
C ASP A 220 2.41 -2.12 14.47
N ASP A 221 1.38 -2.84 14.06
CA ASP A 221 1.48 -4.05 13.24
C ASP A 221 1.74 -3.72 11.75
N GLU A 222 1.59 -2.44 11.34
CA GLU A 222 1.89 -1.94 10.00
C GLU A 222 3.39 -1.56 9.82
N THR A 223 3.93 -1.72 8.62
CA THR A 223 5.30 -1.25 8.32
C THR A 223 5.30 0.24 8.04
N THR A 224 5.93 1.03 8.88
CA THR A 224 6.05 2.48 8.65
C THR A 224 7.33 2.83 7.89
N VAL A 225 7.21 3.53 6.78
CA VAL A 225 8.32 4.05 5.97
C VAL A 225 8.35 5.57 6.09
N PHE A 226 9.46 6.09 6.60
CA PHE A 226 9.73 7.53 6.66
C PHE A 226 10.54 7.97 5.45
N VAL A 227 10.03 8.96 4.70
CA VAL A 227 10.72 9.61 3.58
C VAL A 227 10.96 11.07 3.96
N HIS A 228 12.23 11.44 4.12
CA HIS A 228 12.64 12.80 4.43
C HIS A 228 13.22 13.48 3.19
N LEU A 229 12.60 14.58 2.78
CA LEU A 229 12.97 15.34 1.59
C LEU A 229 13.87 16.51 1.99
N GLY A 230 15.16 16.37 1.71
CA GLY A 230 16.17 17.41 1.91
C GLY A 230 16.45 18.22 0.64
N VAL A 231 17.20 19.31 0.82
CA VAL A 231 17.77 20.08 -0.30
C VAL A 231 19.26 20.24 -0.11
N HIS A 232 19.99 20.13 -1.22
CA HIS A 232 21.42 20.42 -1.29
C HIS A 232 21.61 21.53 -2.33
N ASP A 233 22.48 22.49 -2.05
CA ASP A 233 22.70 23.61 -2.97
C ASP A 233 23.42 23.13 -4.24
N GLY A 234 22.99 23.62 -5.40
CA GLY A 234 23.66 23.34 -6.68
C GLY A 234 23.40 21.96 -7.32
N THR A 235 22.68 21.03 -6.68
CA THR A 235 22.32 19.76 -7.32
C THR A 235 21.05 19.85 -8.16
N LYS A 236 21.03 19.15 -9.30
CA LYS A 236 19.83 18.89 -10.13
C LYS A 236 19.40 17.42 -10.06
N THR A 237 20.10 16.63 -9.25
CA THR A 237 19.98 15.19 -9.14
C THR A 237 19.36 14.85 -7.81
N ILE A 238 18.42 13.92 -7.80
CA ILE A 238 17.87 13.32 -6.59
C ILE A 238 18.93 12.38 -6.01
N LEU A 239 19.33 12.61 -4.76
CA LEU A 239 20.23 11.72 -4.05
C LEU A 239 19.41 10.81 -3.13
N LEU A 240 19.54 9.50 -3.32
CA LEU A 240 18.97 8.51 -2.42
C LEU A 240 20.01 8.16 -1.36
N GLU A 241 19.84 8.73 -0.16
CA GLU A 241 20.75 8.55 0.95
C GLU A 241 20.68 7.12 1.51
N GLN A 242 21.80 6.41 1.44
CA GLN A 242 21.90 5.04 1.96
C GLN A 242 22.24 4.98 3.44
N VAL A 243 22.82 6.06 3.98
CA VAL A 243 23.42 6.09 5.31
C VAL A 243 23.02 7.37 6.05
N GLY A 244 22.52 7.23 7.27
CA GLY A 244 22.39 8.33 8.22
C GLY A 244 23.54 8.28 9.23
N TYR A 245 24.17 9.43 9.50
CA TYR A 245 25.26 9.54 10.46
C TYR A 245 24.75 10.05 11.81
N ASN A 246 25.24 9.46 12.90
CA ASN A 246 24.85 9.81 14.27
C ASN A 246 25.66 11.00 14.80
N ILE A 247 25.78 12.06 14.00
CA ILE A 247 26.54 13.27 14.35
C ILE A 247 25.83 14.51 13.80
N ALA A 248 25.60 15.49 14.67
CA ALA A 248 25.13 16.82 14.32
C ALA A 248 26.31 17.77 14.25
N ASN A 249 26.56 18.33 13.07
CA ASN A 249 27.59 19.32 12.83
C ASN A 249 27.04 20.41 11.90
N PHE A 250 26.62 21.54 12.47
CA PHE A 250 25.88 22.55 11.71
C PHE A 250 26.81 23.68 11.28
N ARG A 251 26.80 24.00 9.97
CA ARG A 251 27.56 25.13 9.40
C ARG A 251 26.97 26.50 9.78
N MET A 252 25.72 26.53 10.23
CA MET A 252 24.98 27.73 10.65
C MET A 252 23.98 27.38 11.75
N PRO A 253 23.48 28.36 12.53
CA PRO A 253 22.44 28.10 13.51
C PRO A 253 21.17 27.58 12.85
N ASP A 254 20.52 26.66 13.54
CA ASP A 254 19.17 26.22 13.23
C ASP A 254 18.14 27.32 13.54
N GLU A 255 16.85 27.09 13.26
CA GLU A 255 15.80 28.11 13.49
C GLU A 255 15.64 28.53 14.96
N GLN A 256 16.13 27.72 15.91
CA GLN A 256 16.12 28.04 17.35
C GLN A 256 17.47 28.57 17.84
N GLY A 257 18.43 28.78 16.95
CA GLY A 257 19.73 29.39 17.26
C GLY A 257 20.79 28.39 17.72
N TRP A 258 20.54 27.09 17.69
CA TRP A 258 21.52 26.08 18.08
C TRP A 258 22.50 25.80 16.94
N VAL A 259 23.80 25.75 17.28
CA VAL A 259 24.88 25.42 16.35
C VAL A 259 25.59 24.19 16.91
N ALA A 260 25.21 23.00 16.44
CA ALA A 260 25.83 21.76 16.89
C ALA A 260 27.30 21.67 16.41
N GLN A 261 28.19 21.20 17.29
CA GLN A 261 29.62 21.03 17.01
C GLN A 261 30.07 19.59 17.26
N ASN A 262 29.94 18.73 16.25
CA ASN A 262 30.26 17.30 16.32
C ASN A 262 29.57 16.58 17.50
N GLU A 263 28.29 16.88 17.70
CA GLU A 263 27.51 16.34 18.80
C GLU A 263 26.80 15.04 18.40
N VAL A 264 26.74 14.05 19.29
CA VAL A 264 26.02 12.79 19.03
C VAL A 264 24.51 13.04 19.00
N ILE A 265 23.81 12.56 17.98
CA ILE A 265 22.37 12.80 17.80
C ILE A 265 21.54 11.92 18.75
N VAL A 266 21.88 10.63 18.83
CA VAL A 266 21.24 9.63 19.68
C VAL A 266 22.31 8.86 20.45
N ALA A 267 22.26 8.92 21.78
CA ALA A 267 23.18 8.17 22.64
C ALA A 267 23.04 6.66 22.41
N ASP A 268 24.13 5.93 22.60
CA ASP A 268 24.21 4.46 22.52
C ASP A 268 23.80 3.85 21.16
N GLN A 269 23.77 4.65 20.09
CA GLN A 269 23.59 4.19 18.70
C GLN A 269 24.92 4.16 17.93
N PRO A 270 25.05 3.32 16.88
CA PRO A 270 26.23 3.31 16.02
C PRO A 270 26.52 4.69 15.39
N ASP A 271 27.77 4.92 15.00
CA ASP A 271 28.19 6.17 14.33
C ASP A 271 27.45 6.41 13.01
N SER A 272 26.97 5.35 12.36
CA SER A 272 26.13 5.41 11.17
C SER A 272 25.16 4.24 11.08
N ILE A 273 24.00 4.48 10.47
CA ILE A 273 22.95 3.49 10.28
C ILE A 273 22.58 3.48 8.79
N ARG A 274 22.51 2.28 8.20
CA ARG A 274 22.05 2.10 6.82
C ARG A 274 20.54 2.02 6.74
N THR A 275 19.96 2.56 5.67
CA THR A 275 18.56 2.36 5.37
C THR A 275 18.26 0.88 5.14
N HIS A 276 17.06 0.45 5.55
CA HIS A 276 16.54 -0.90 5.28
C HIS A 276 15.81 -0.98 3.94
N LEU A 277 15.64 0.16 3.25
CA LEU A 277 14.98 0.21 1.96
C LEU A 277 15.90 -0.32 0.84
N PRO A 278 15.35 -1.06 -0.14
CA PRO A 278 16.10 -1.58 -1.28
C PRO A 278 16.36 -0.47 -2.31
N LEU A 279 17.24 0.47 -1.98
CA LEU A 279 17.44 1.69 -2.77
C LEU A 279 17.95 1.41 -4.19
N GLU A 280 18.65 0.31 -4.46
CA GLU A 280 19.06 -0.05 -5.82
C GLU A 280 17.85 -0.31 -6.72
N THR A 281 16.78 -0.91 -6.16
CA THR A 281 15.54 -1.16 -6.88
C THR A 281 14.83 0.16 -7.20
N TYR A 282 14.75 1.07 -6.22
CA TYR A 282 14.12 2.37 -6.41
C TYR A 282 14.91 3.28 -7.35
N HIS A 283 16.23 3.26 -7.26
CA HIS A 283 17.12 3.96 -8.19
C HIS A 283 16.88 3.50 -9.64
N ALA A 284 16.81 2.19 -9.87
CA ALA A 284 16.53 1.66 -11.21
C ALA A 284 15.15 2.09 -11.73
N ALA A 285 14.12 2.03 -10.87
CA ALA A 285 12.76 2.45 -11.23
C ALA A 285 12.69 3.95 -11.56
N LEU A 286 13.27 4.80 -10.73
CA LEU A 286 13.30 6.26 -10.94
C LEU A 286 14.09 6.65 -12.19
N LYS A 287 15.21 5.96 -12.49
CA LYS A 287 15.95 6.15 -13.76
C LYS A 287 15.13 5.74 -14.98
N ALA A 288 14.34 4.66 -14.89
CA ALA A 288 13.47 4.23 -15.98
C ALA A 288 12.38 5.27 -16.32
N GLU A 289 11.92 6.02 -15.32
CA GLU A 289 11.01 7.17 -15.47
C GLU A 289 11.71 8.46 -15.95
N GLY A 290 13.01 8.39 -16.26
CA GLY A 290 13.78 9.52 -16.80
C GLY A 290 14.24 10.54 -15.75
N LEU A 291 14.11 10.24 -14.46
CA LEU A 291 14.58 11.12 -13.39
C LEU A 291 16.12 11.03 -13.25
N GLN A 292 16.75 12.18 -13.00
CA GLN A 292 18.15 12.23 -12.61
C GLN A 292 18.25 11.84 -11.14
N VAL A 293 18.72 10.62 -10.86
CA VAL A 293 18.83 10.07 -9.52
C VAL A 293 20.15 9.33 -9.36
N GLU A 294 20.78 9.45 -8.20
CA GLU A 294 22.00 8.72 -7.83
C GLU A 294 21.90 8.20 -6.39
N LEU A 295 22.65 7.15 -6.08
CA LEU A 295 22.79 6.65 -4.72
C LEU A 295 23.89 7.44 -4.00
N SER A 296 23.62 7.93 -2.79
CA SER A 296 24.62 8.62 -1.96
C SER A 296 24.94 7.80 -0.70
N THR A 297 26.20 7.85 -0.27
CA THR A 297 26.61 7.37 1.06
C THR A 297 27.13 8.50 1.94
N ASP A 298 27.25 9.72 1.40
CA ASP A 298 27.76 10.89 2.11
C ASP A 298 26.69 12.00 2.11
N PRO A 299 26.15 12.41 3.27
CA PRO A 299 25.20 13.51 3.35
C PRO A 299 25.83 14.87 2.99
N GLU A 300 27.16 14.96 2.93
CA GLU A 300 27.92 16.17 2.58
C GLU A 300 28.58 16.13 1.20
N ASP A 301 28.36 15.09 0.38
CA ASP A 301 29.15 14.81 -0.83
C ASP A 301 29.36 16.07 -1.70
N GLU A 302 30.57 16.62 -1.63
CA GLU A 302 31.01 17.82 -2.33
C GLU A 302 31.13 17.55 -3.84
N GLN A 303 30.04 17.70 -4.60
CA GLN A 303 30.14 17.90 -6.05
C GLN A 303 30.19 19.39 -6.39
N LEU A 304 31.40 19.94 -6.22
CA LEU A 304 31.85 21.23 -6.72
C LEU A 304 31.69 21.31 -8.27
N HIS A 305 30.65 21.98 -8.80
CA HIS A 305 30.73 22.77 -10.05
C HIS A 305 29.56 23.77 -10.27
N SER A 306 29.80 24.98 -9.77
CA SER A 306 29.54 26.29 -10.41
C SER A 306 28.14 26.70 -10.88
N ILE A 307 27.56 27.58 -10.05
CA ILE A 307 26.92 28.86 -10.38
C ILE A 307 27.35 29.41 -11.76
N LYS A 308 26.46 29.32 -12.76
CA LYS A 308 26.36 30.28 -13.88
C LYS A 308 25.10 30.21 -14.75
N THR A 309 24.15 29.31 -14.46
CA THR A 309 22.95 29.14 -15.30
C THR A 309 21.64 29.22 -14.52
N LEU A 310 21.58 30.00 -13.44
CA LEU A 310 20.30 30.33 -12.77
C LEU A 310 19.74 31.69 -13.23
N LEU A 311 20.59 32.57 -13.76
CA LEU A 311 20.16 33.86 -14.33
C LEU A 311 19.67 33.76 -15.79
N GLY A 312 19.88 32.62 -16.46
CA GLY A 312 19.42 32.39 -17.84
C GLY A 312 17.97 31.92 -17.94
N LEU A 313 17.51 31.07 -17.01
CA LEU A 313 16.16 30.46 -17.08
C LEU A 313 15.06 31.31 -16.44
N LEU A 314 15.39 32.30 -15.62
CA LEU A 314 14.42 33.26 -15.08
C LEU A 314 13.95 34.30 -16.12
N SER A 315 14.56 34.32 -17.31
CA SER A 315 14.13 35.19 -18.44
C SER A 315 13.09 34.54 -19.36
N THR A 316 12.76 33.26 -19.16
CA THR A 316 11.86 32.51 -20.07
C THR A 316 10.54 32.09 -19.43
N LEU A 317 10.23 32.58 -18.23
CA LEU A 317 9.02 32.19 -17.49
C LEU A 317 7.98 33.32 -17.35
N ASP A 318 8.20 34.50 -17.97
CA ASP A 318 7.26 35.62 -17.93
C ASP A 318 6.37 35.79 -19.19
N ASP A 319 6.61 35.06 -20.29
CA ASP A 319 5.88 35.27 -21.55
C ASP A 319 4.81 34.19 -21.85
N ALA A 320 3.86 34.02 -20.93
CA ALA A 320 2.67 33.21 -21.21
C ALA A 320 1.37 33.88 -20.72
N ASN A 321 1.15 35.15 -21.10
CA ASN A 321 -0.19 35.75 -21.07
C ASN A 321 -0.32 37.02 -21.94
N THR A 322 -0.41 36.88 -23.27
CA THR A 322 -1.23 37.77 -24.12
C THR A 322 -1.47 37.15 -25.51
N PRO A 323 -2.61 37.44 -26.18
CA PRO A 323 -3.09 36.70 -27.33
C PRO A 323 -2.35 37.05 -28.62
N VAL A 324 -2.22 36.05 -29.49
CA VAL A 324 -1.76 36.19 -30.87
C VAL A 324 -2.70 37.13 -31.62
N ALA A 325 -2.27 38.37 -31.83
CA ALA A 325 -2.81 39.27 -32.85
C ALA A 325 -1.93 39.19 -34.12
N ALA A 326 -2.58 39.16 -35.26
CA ALA A 326 -1.98 38.99 -36.58
C ALA A 326 -0.99 40.13 -36.94
N HIS A 327 0.09 39.74 -37.63
CA HIS A 327 1.15 40.58 -38.24
C HIS A 327 0.61 41.79 -39.04
N PRO A 328 1.41 42.84 -39.31
CA PRO A 328 2.57 43.42 -38.61
C PRO A 328 2.20 44.54 -37.63
#